data_AF-A0A3N5WIZ4-F1
#
_entry.id   AF-A0A3N5WIZ4-F1
#
_cell.length_a   1.000
_cell.length_b   1.000
_cell.length_c   1.000
_cell.angle_alpha   90.00
_cell.angle_beta   90.00
_cell.angle_gamma   90.00
#
_symmetry.space_group_name_H-M   'P 1'
#
loop_
_entity.id
_entity.type
_entity.pdbx_description
1 polymer ?
#
loop_
_entity_poly.entity_id
_entity_poly.type
_entity_poly.pdbx_seq_one_letter_code
_entity_poly.pdbx_strand_id
1 'polypeptide(L)' 'MKTNPKSKRQEKADPPGEVWELRLYVAGHTPKSIKAFDNLKRICEEKIKGKYHIEVIDLLKNPQL' A
#
# COMPACT_ATOMS: atom_id res chain seq x y z
N MET A 1 12.93 -30.15 -33.71
CA MET A 1 12.70 -30.43 -32.27
C MET A 1 13.80 -29.68 -31.50
N LYS A 2 13.59 -28.70 -30.60
CA LYS A 2 12.48 -28.37 -29.70
C LYS A 2 12.32 -26.84 -29.62
N THR A 3 11.08 -26.42 -29.49
CA THR A 3 10.61 -25.05 -29.28
C THR A 3 10.99 -24.52 -27.89
N ASN A 4 11.10 -23.18 -27.73
CA ASN A 4 10.21 -22.38 -26.85
C ASN A 4 10.88 -21.06 -26.34
N PRO A 5 10.65 -19.90 -26.97
CA PRO A 5 10.91 -18.62 -26.32
C PRO A 5 9.70 -18.32 -25.41
N LYS A 6 9.82 -18.52 -24.10
CA LYS A 6 8.77 -18.08 -23.15
C LYS A 6 8.75 -16.56 -23.12
N SER A 7 7.89 -16.01 -23.97
CA SER A 7 7.05 -14.83 -23.76
C SER A 7 7.27 -14.14 -22.40
N LYS A 8 8.16 -13.13 -22.37
CA LYS A 8 7.97 -12.02 -21.44
C LYS A 8 6.79 -11.23 -21.98
N ARG A 9 5.57 -11.63 -21.59
CA ARG A 9 4.42 -10.72 -21.66
C ARG A 9 4.88 -9.46 -20.93
N GLN A 10 5.12 -8.41 -21.68
CA GLN A 10 5.20 -7.07 -21.14
C GLN A 10 3.88 -6.86 -20.39
N GLU A 11 3.92 -6.93 -19.07
CA GLU A 11 2.91 -6.34 -18.21
C GLU A 11 2.93 -4.86 -18.54
N LYS A 12 2.12 -4.48 -19.53
CA LYS A 12 1.81 -3.07 -19.76
C LYS A 12 1.22 -2.59 -18.45
N ALA A 13 2.03 -1.86 -17.68
CA ALA A 13 1.54 -1.09 -16.57
C ALA A 13 0.38 -0.26 -17.13
N ASP A 14 -0.81 -0.45 -16.58
CA ASP A 14 -1.92 0.47 -16.83
C ASP A 14 -1.37 1.90 -16.68
N PRO A 15 -1.76 2.84 -17.57
CA PRO A 15 -1.37 4.24 -17.39
C PRO A 15 -1.68 4.62 -15.94
N PRO A 16 -0.75 5.29 -15.21
CA PRO A 16 -0.86 5.44 -13.77
C PRO A 16 -2.17 6.14 -13.45
N GLY A 17 -3.19 5.34 -13.15
CA GLY A 17 -4.42 5.82 -12.56
C GLY A 17 -4.03 6.43 -11.23
N GLU A 18 -4.72 7.49 -10.82
CA GLU A 18 -4.46 8.22 -9.58
C GLU A 18 -4.32 7.24 -8.40
N VAL A 19 -3.08 7.04 -7.94
CA VAL A 19 -2.75 6.20 -6.78
C VAL A 19 -2.70 7.10 -5.56
N TRP A 20 -3.41 6.70 -4.51
CA TRP A 20 -3.50 7.45 -3.28
C TRP A 20 -2.36 7.09 -2.33
N GLU A 21 -1.51 8.06 -2.02
CA GLU A 21 -0.45 7.94 -1.01
C GLU A 21 -0.99 8.35 0.36
N LEU A 22 -1.16 7.39 1.26
CA LEU A 22 -1.74 7.59 2.58
C LEU A 22 -0.68 7.35 3.66
N ARG A 23 -0.58 8.29 4.62
CA ARG A 23 0.32 8.17 5.78
C ARG A 23 -0.47 8.06 7.07
N LEU A 24 -0.22 7.01 7.83
CA LEU A 24 -0.79 6.77 9.15
C LEU A 24 0.27 6.98 10.23
N TYR A 25 0.19 8.11 10.92
CA TYR A 25 1.06 8.42 12.05
C TYR A 25 0.56 7.76 13.33
N VAL A 26 1.43 7.03 14.01
CA VAL A 26 1.10 6.29 15.23
C VAL A 26 2.14 6.56 16.30
N ALA A 27 1.72 6.49 17.57
CA ALA A 27 2.64 6.51 18.70
C ALA A 27 2.81 5.08 19.22
N GLY A 28 3.72 4.32 18.60
CA GLY A 28 3.96 2.92 18.91
C GLY A 28 2.95 1.92 18.32
N HIS A 29 3.27 0.64 18.48
CA HIS A 29 2.43 -0.49 18.08
C HIS A 29 1.45 -0.89 19.20
N THR A 30 0.48 -0.01 19.46
CA THR A 30 -0.60 -0.29 20.41
C THR A 30 -1.75 -1.02 19.70
N PRO A 31 -2.64 -1.72 20.44
CA PRO A 31 -3.85 -2.29 19.85
C PRO A 31 -4.72 -1.26 19.12
N LYS A 32 -4.64 0.02 19.51
CA LYS A 32 -5.37 1.12 18.86
C LYS A 32 -4.78 1.45 17.49
N SER A 33 -3.45 1.50 17.34
CA SER A 33 -2.82 1.77 16.04
C SER A 33 -3.01 0.63 15.05
N ILE A 34 -2.96 -0.62 15.53
CA ILE A 34 -3.28 -1.80 14.70
C ILE A 34 -4.71 -1.69 14.17
N LYS A 35 -5.70 -1.43 15.06
CA LYS A 35 -7.10 -1.22 14.64
C LYS A 35 -7.26 -0.05 13.67
N ALA A 36 -6.52 1.04 13.87
CA ALA A 36 -6.57 2.19 12.97
C ALA A 36 -6.09 1.82 11.55
N PHE A 37 -5.01 1.04 11.45
CA PHE A 37 -4.53 0.52 10.17
C PHE A 37 -5.55 -0.41 9.50
N ASP A 38 -6.12 -1.37 10.25
CA ASP A 38 -7.13 -2.29 9.72
C ASP A 38 -8.36 -1.54 9.19
N ASN A 39 -8.81 -0.52 9.94
CA ASN A 39 -9.92 0.34 9.53
C ASN A 39 -9.58 1.11 8.24
N LEU A 40 -8.39 1.71 8.16
CA LEU A 40 -7.93 2.46 6.98
C LEU A 40 -7.86 1.54 5.76
N LYS A 41 -7.22 0.38 5.91
CA LYS A 41 -7.12 -0.64 4.86
C LYS A 41 -8.51 -1.06 4.37
N ARG A 42 -9.45 -1.32 5.27
CA ARG A 42 -10.82 -1.69 4.90
C ARG A 42 -11.49 -0.62 4.04
N ILE A 43 -11.38 0.65 4.43
CA ILE A 43 -11.93 1.77 3.66
C ILE A 43 -11.27 1.85 2.28
N CYS A 44 -9.95 1.69 2.21
CA CYS A 44 -9.21 1.72 0.96
C CYS A 44 -9.62 0.58 0.01
N GLU A 45 -9.81 -0.63 0.54
CA GLU A 45 -10.31 -1.77 -0.23
C GLU A 45 -11.75 -1.57 -0.74
N GLU A 46 -12.60 -0.87 0.01
CA GLU A 46 -13.99 -0.59 -0.39
C GLU A 46 -14.10 0.55 -1.43
N LYS A 47 -13.21 1.56 -1.37
CA LYS A 47 -13.34 2.79 -2.15
C LYS A 47 -12.35 2.93 -3.32
N ILE A 48 -11.11 2.50 -3.12
CA ILE A 48 -9.98 2.76 -4.02
C ILE A 48 -9.13 1.50 -4.21
N LYS A 49 -9.79 0.35 -4.32
CA LYS A 49 -9.16 -0.96 -4.39
C LYS A 49 -8.05 -1.02 -5.44
N GLY A 50 -6.86 -1.45 -5.03
CA GLY A 50 -5.70 -1.60 -5.91
C GLY A 50 -5.06 -0.28 -6.36
N LYS A 51 -5.50 0.87 -5.83
CA LYS A 51 -5.00 2.22 -6.17
C LYS A 51 -4.58 3.00 -4.93
N TYR A 52 -3.97 2.36 -3.96
CA TYR A 52 -3.54 3.04 -2.74
C TYR A 52 -2.27 2.41 -2.17
N HIS A 53 -1.50 3.24 -1.47
CA HIS A 53 -0.37 2.86 -0.65
C HIS A 53 -0.58 3.40 0.76
N ILE A 54 -0.33 2.59 1.78
CA ILE A 54 -0.42 3.01 3.19
C ILE A 54 0.97 2.87 3.81
N GLU A 55 1.54 4.00 4.22
CA GLU A 55 2.76 4.08 5.00
C GLU A 55 2.41 4.29 6.48
N VAL A 56 2.92 3.44 7.37
CA VAL A 56 2.72 3.59 8.81
C VAL A 56 3.98 4.18 9.43
N ILE A 57 3.84 5.33 10.08
CA ILE A 57 4.95 6.10 10.60
C ILE A 57 4.83 6.16 12.13
N ASP A 58 5.77 5.51 12.82
CA ASP A 58 5.84 5.55 14.27
C ASP A 58 6.59 6.80 14.74
N LEU A 59 5.85 7.77 15.26
CA LEU A 59 6.36 9.05 15.76
C LEU A 59 7.31 8.87 16.96
N LEU A 60 7.20 7.77 17.71
CA LEU A 60 8.12 7.50 18.83
C LEU A 60 9.50 7.08 18.34
N LYS A 61 9.58 6.47 17.15
CA LYS A 61 10.84 6.05 16.53
C LYS A 61 11.46 7.19 15.70
N ASN A 62 10.62 8.05 15.12
CA ASN A 62 11.03 9.20 14.32
C ASN A 62 10.45 10.51 14.89
N PRO A 63 11.01 11.06 15.98
CA PRO A 63 10.48 12.27 16.63
C PRO A 63 10.72 13.58 15.86
N GLN A 64 11.39 13.53 14.70
CA GLN A 64 11.92 14.70 13.98
C GLN A 64 11.11 15.06 12.71
N LEU A 65 9.93 14.45 12.53
CA LEU A 65 9.11 14.60 11.32
C LEU A 65 8.49 15.99 11.17
#